data_AF-A0A7X6S0R2-F1
#
_entry.id   AF-A0A7X6S0R2-F1
#
_cell.length_a   1.000
_cell.length_b   1.000
_cell.length_c   1.000
_cell.angle_alpha   90.00
_cell.angle_beta   90.00
_cell.angle_gamma   90.00
#
_symmetry.space_group_name_H-M   'P 1'
#
loop_
_entity.id
_entity.type
_entity.pdbx_description
1 polymer ?
#
loop_
_entity_poly.entity_id
_entity_poly.type
_entity_poly.pdbx_seq_one_letter_code
_entity_poly.pdbx_strand_id
1 'polypeptide(L)' 'MKTYKIFEELVADSDEYSYFYNNELFQEKHNSLAPLEMRNKAVA' A
#
# COMPACT_ATOMS: atom_id res chain seq x y z
N MET A 1 20.72 -5.54 2.17
CA MET A 1 19.62 -5.52 3.16
C MET A 1 19.63 -4.16 3.82
N LYS A 2 18.50 -3.46 3.85
CA LYS A 2 18.40 -2.12 4.46
C LYS A 2 18.53 -2.27 5.98
N THR A 3 19.29 -1.39 6.60
CA THR A 3 19.48 -1.36 8.06
C THR A 3 18.98 -0.03 8.60
N TYR A 4 18.06 -0.10 9.55
CA TYR A 4 17.47 1.09 10.19
C TYR A 4 18.23 1.41 11.47
N LYS A 5 18.43 2.69 11.71
CA LYS A 5 19.13 3.19 12.91
C LYS A 5 18.19 3.33 14.09
N ILE A 6 16.93 3.68 13.81
CA ILE A 6 15.86 3.83 14.80
C ILE A 6 14.57 3.19 14.30
N PHE A 7 13.66 2.91 15.23
CA PHE A 7 12.39 2.25 14.93
C PHE A 7 11.53 3.08 13.96
N GLU A 8 11.55 4.39 14.09
CA GLU A 8 10.78 5.33 13.27
C GLU A 8 11.16 5.26 11.80
N GLU A 9 12.43 4.98 11.47
CA GLU A 9 12.86 4.80 10.08
C GLU A 9 12.27 3.53 9.46
N LEU A 10 12.14 2.45 10.24
CA LEU A 10 11.49 1.21 9.79
C LEU A 10 9.99 1.45 9.56
N VAL A 11 9.33 2.15 10.48
CA VAL A 11 7.90 2.47 10.37
C VAL A 11 7.65 3.32 9.13
N ALA A 12 8.42 4.38 8.93
CA ALA A 12 8.29 5.24 7.75
C ALA A 12 8.46 4.46 6.44
N ASP A 13 9.46 3.57 6.35
CA ASP A 13 9.66 2.76 5.14
C ASP A 13 8.52 1.75 4.90
N SER A 14 7.96 1.19 5.98
CA SER A 14 6.80 0.29 5.91
C SER A 14 5.53 1.03 5.46
N ASP A 15 5.32 2.26 5.95
CA ASP A 15 4.18 3.10 5.59
C ASP A 15 4.29 3.57 4.14
N GLU A 16 5.49 4.00 3.71
CA GLU A 16 5.77 4.37 2.33
C GLU A 16 5.52 3.20 1.37
N TYR A 17 6.02 2.01 1.71
CA TYR A 17 5.79 0.82 0.89
C TYR A 17 4.31 0.42 0.85
N SER A 18 3.59 0.51 1.97
CA SER A 18 2.16 0.24 2.03
C SER A 18 1.36 1.21 1.14
N TYR A 19 1.73 2.49 1.15
CA TYR A 19 1.13 3.49 0.27
C TYR A 19 1.41 3.19 -1.21
N PHE A 20 2.67 2.94 -1.56
CA PHE A 20 3.09 2.58 -2.92
C PHE A 20 2.34 1.36 -3.44
N TYR A 21 2.29 0.27 -2.66
CA TYR A 21 1.61 -0.94 -3.07
C TYR A 21 0.12 -0.70 -3.33
N ASN A 22 -0.56 0.00 -2.42
CA ASN A 22 -2.01 0.18 -2.49
C ASN A 22 -2.44 1.17 -3.59
N ASN A 23 -1.62 2.17 -3.91
CA ASN A 23 -1.97 3.23 -4.85
C ASN A 23 -1.36 3.03 -6.25
N GLU A 24 -0.30 2.25 -6.37
CA GLU A 24 0.30 1.98 -7.67
C GLU A 24 0.00 0.55 -8.11
N LEU A 25 0.66 -0.46 -7.52
CA LEU A 25 0.58 -1.84 -8.00
C LEU A 25 -0.84 -2.43 -7.90
N PHE A 26 -1.51 -2.20 -6.78
CA PHE A 26 -2.86 -2.69 -6.58
C PHE A 26 -3.85 -2.02 -7.54
N GLN A 27 -3.79 -0.69 -7.64
CA GLN A 27 -4.68 0.06 -8.54
C GLN A 27 -4.45 -0.33 -10.01
N GLU A 28 -3.20 -0.46 -10.45
CA GLU A 28 -2.87 -0.93 -11.81
C GLU A 28 -3.55 -2.26 -12.13
N LYS A 29 -3.52 -3.21 -11.19
CA LYS A 29 -4.13 -4.54 -11.34
C LYS A 29 -5.67 -4.51 -11.25
N HIS A 30 -6.24 -3.54 -10.55
CA HIS A 30 -7.66 -3.55 -10.17
C HIS A 30 -8.48 -2.43 -10.86
N ASN A 31 -8.11 -2.06 -12.09
CA ASN A 31 -8.78 -1.04 -12.89
C ASN A 31 -8.84 0.32 -12.18
N SER A 32 -7.70 0.74 -11.62
CA SER A 32 -7.51 1.98 -10.87
C SER A 32 -8.29 2.08 -9.55
N LEU A 33 -8.91 1.00 -9.08
CA LEU A 33 -9.61 0.99 -7.80
C LEU A 33 -8.65 0.75 -6.65
N ALA A 34 -8.75 1.58 -5.61
CA ALA A 34 -8.06 1.35 -4.34
C ALA A 34 -8.62 0.10 -3.62
N PRO A 35 -7.88 -0.50 -2.67
CA PRO A 35 -8.32 -1.73 -1.99
C PRO A 35 -9.71 -1.65 -1.35
N LEU A 36 -10.04 -0.52 -0.72
CA LEU A 36 -11.34 -0.33 -0.09
C LEU A 36 -12.47 -0.24 -1.13
N GLU A 37 -12.22 0.45 -2.25
CA GLU A 37 -13.18 0.58 -3.34
C GLU A 37 -13.44 -0.77 -4.02
N MET A 38 -12.39 -1.56 -4.23
CA MET A 38 -12.51 -2.92 -4.74
C MET A 38 -13.37 -3.79 -3.80
N ARG A 39 -13.15 -3.71 -2.48
CA ARG A 39 -13.95 -4.44 -1.49
C ARG A 39 -15.42 -4.01 -1.52
N ASN A 40 -15.69 -2.71 -1.57
CA ASN A 40 -17.06 -2.19 -1.64
C ASN A 40 -17.78 -2.65 -2.92
N LYS A 41 -17.08 -2.75 -4.05
CA LYS A 41 -17.63 -3.29 -5.30
C LYS A 41 -18.01 -4.77 -5.21
N ALA A 42 -17.29 -5.57 -4.41
CA ALA A 42 -17.58 -7.01 -4.27
C ALA A 42 -18.80 -7.30 -3.39
N VAL A 43 -19.23 -6.33 -2.57
CA VAL A 43 -20.38 -6.45 -1.64
C VAL A 43 -21.66 -5.87 -2.24
N ALA A 44 -21.56 -5.07 -3.31
CA ALA A 44 -22.67 -4.51 -4.08
C ALA A 44 -23.15 -5.48 -5.17
#